data_AF-A0A7S1WV61-F1
#
_entry.id   AF-A0A7S1WV61-F1
#
_cell.length_a   1.000
_cell.length_b   1.000
_cell.length_c   1.000
_cell.angle_alpha   90.00
_cell.angle_beta   90.00
_cell.angle_gamma   90.00
#
_symmetry.space_group_name_H-M   'P 1'
#
loop_
_entity.id
_entity.type
_entity.pdbx_description
1 polymer ?
#
loop_
_entity_poly.entity_id
_entity_poly.type
_entity_poly.pdbx_seq_one_letter_code
_entity_poly.pdbx_strand_id
1 'polypeptide(L)'
;RGRARGSGLPPLMPEDMAAELGNRQFTYGDDVHYLAQTYAEFFHEAAGSATWLWFENNSPHDGWSDEELRQFVRALPFFTKCQAIRLWGHRTLGAEALEDLTALLPDQKAVGRMLLPKHLEATPEGKALKSAWADAGKTPASLMWC
;
A
#
# COMPACT_ATOMS: atom_id res chain seq x y z
N ARG A 1 -7.47 -25.63 -6.47
CA ARG A 1 -6.96 -24.35 -7.00
C ARG A 1 -6.42 -23.55 -5.83
N GLY A 2 -5.10 -23.58 -5.62
CA GLY A 2 -4.47 -23.03 -4.43
C GLY A 2 -4.57 -21.51 -4.43
N ARG A 3 -5.23 -20.95 -3.41
CA ARG A 3 -5.03 -19.54 -3.05
C ARG A 3 -3.60 -19.48 -2.51
N ALA A 4 -2.71 -18.77 -3.19
CA ALA A 4 -1.54 -18.25 -2.48
C ALA A 4 -2.12 -17.49 -1.27
N ARG A 5 -1.73 -17.88 -0.05
CA ARG A 5 -1.95 -17.04 1.12
C ARG A 5 -1.08 -15.81 0.85
N GLY A 6 -1.63 -14.81 0.17
CA GLY A 6 -1.09 -13.47 0.26
C GLY A 6 -1.15 -13.17 1.75
N SER A 7 0.00 -13.25 2.41
CA SER A 7 0.20 -12.66 3.72
C SER A 7 -0.46 -11.29 3.62
N GLY A 8 -1.37 -10.95 4.53
CA GLY A 8 -2.04 -9.65 4.56
C GLY A 8 -1.04 -8.56 4.94
N LEU A 9 0.07 -8.47 4.21
CA LEU A 9 1.19 -7.59 4.33
C LEU A 9 1.19 -6.68 3.08
N PRO A 10 1.70 -5.46 3.21
CA PRO A 10 1.89 -4.57 2.07
C PRO A 10 2.82 -5.20 1.02
N PRO A 11 2.71 -4.79 -0.26
CA PRO A 11 3.69 -5.16 -1.28
C PRO A 11 5.08 -4.71 -0.86
N LEU A 12 6.07 -5.59 -0.97
CA LEU A 12 7.45 -5.28 -0.65
C LEU A 12 8.13 -4.62 -1.85
N MET A 13 8.84 -3.52 -1.63
CA MET A 13 9.60 -2.90 -2.70
C MET A 13 10.69 -3.85 -3.21
N PRO A 14 11.07 -3.82 -4.50
CA PRO A 14 12.12 -4.66 -5.03
C PRO A 14 13.45 -4.58 -4.25
N GLU A 15 13.85 -3.38 -3.82
CA GLU A 15 15.06 -3.17 -3.01
C GLU A 15 14.95 -3.80 -1.61
N ASP A 16 13.78 -3.73 -0.99
CA ASP A 16 13.55 -4.32 0.33
C ASP A 16 13.54 -5.85 0.23
N MET A 17 12.96 -6.41 -0.83
CA MET A 17 13.03 -7.85 -1.11
C MET A 17 14.47 -8.30 -1.36
N ALA A 18 15.25 -7.53 -2.12
CA ALA A 18 16.65 -7.85 -2.37
C ALA A 18 17.46 -7.86 -1.04
N ALA A 19 17.21 -6.92 -0.14
CA ALA A 19 17.81 -6.89 1.19
C ALA A 19 17.39 -8.11 2.05
N GLU A 20 16.10 -8.45 2.05
CA GLU A 20 15.57 -9.63 2.74
C GLU A 20 16.20 -10.94 2.25
N LEU A 21 16.41 -11.07 0.93
CA LEU A 21 17.09 -12.21 0.35
C LEU A 21 18.60 -12.20 0.69
N GLY A 22 19.25 -11.04 0.69
CA GLY A 22 20.66 -10.91 1.08
C GLY A 22 20.95 -11.35 2.52
N ASN A 23 19.95 -11.26 3.41
CA ASN A 23 20.06 -11.67 4.82
C ASN A 23 19.79 -13.15 5.06
N ARG A 24 19.39 -13.93 4.04
CA ARG A 24 19.09 -15.36 4.18
C ARG A 24 20.26 -16.22 3.73
N GLN A 25 20.42 -17.38 4.37
CA GLN A 25 21.38 -18.38 3.93
C GLN A 25 20.82 -19.14 2.72
N PHE A 26 21.39 -18.89 1.56
CA PHE A 26 21.14 -19.66 0.36
C PHE A 26 22.25 -20.69 0.15
N THR A 27 21.89 -21.84 -0.42
CA THR A 27 22.84 -22.91 -0.73
C THR A 27 23.74 -22.52 -1.91
N TYR A 28 23.29 -21.60 -2.78
CA TYR A 28 24.02 -21.07 -3.92
C TYR A 28 23.80 -19.55 -4.02
N GLY A 29 24.88 -18.78 -4.20
CA GLY A 29 24.82 -17.30 -4.21
C GLY A 29 24.14 -16.70 -5.45
N ASP A 30 24.23 -17.35 -6.61
CA ASP A 30 23.62 -16.89 -7.86
C ASP A 30 22.08 -16.92 -7.79
N ASP A 31 21.51 -17.80 -6.96
CA ASP A 31 20.06 -17.91 -6.77
C ASP A 31 19.47 -16.64 -6.16
N VAL A 32 20.22 -15.91 -5.33
CA VAL A 32 19.75 -14.68 -4.67
C VAL A 32 19.51 -13.57 -5.66
N HIS A 33 20.49 -13.32 -6.54
CA HIS A 33 20.37 -12.29 -7.56
C HIS A 33 19.24 -12.62 -8.52
N TYR A 34 19.16 -13.88 -8.97
CA TYR A 34 18.10 -14.32 -9.88
C TYR A 34 16.71 -14.16 -9.26
N LEU A 35 16.54 -14.53 -7.99
CA LEU A 35 15.26 -14.37 -7.28
C LEU A 35 14.89 -12.90 -7.07
N ALA A 36 15.85 -12.05 -6.68
CA ALA A 36 15.60 -10.62 -6.51
C ALA A 36 15.16 -9.97 -7.83
N GLN A 37 15.83 -10.29 -8.94
CA GLN A 37 15.46 -9.80 -10.26
C GLN A 37 14.07 -10.30 -10.68
N THR A 38 13.80 -11.59 -10.51
CA THR A 38 12.49 -12.19 -10.84
C THR A 38 11.37 -11.54 -10.05
N TYR A 39 11.60 -11.25 -8.76
CA TYR A 39 10.65 -10.51 -7.94
C TYR A 39 10.43 -9.09 -8.45
N ALA A 40 11.50 -8.37 -8.80
CA ALA A 40 11.40 -6.99 -9.30
C ALA A 40 10.57 -6.91 -10.59
N GLU A 41 10.81 -7.82 -11.53
CA GLU A 41 10.05 -7.92 -12.78
C GLU A 41 8.56 -8.17 -12.50
N PHE A 42 8.27 -9.15 -11.64
CA PHE A 42 6.90 -9.45 -11.21
C PHE A 42 6.24 -8.25 -10.52
N PHE A 43 6.93 -7.57 -9.61
CA PHE A 43 6.43 -6.40 -8.91
C PHE A 43 6.04 -5.30 -9.89
N HIS A 44 6.92 -4.96 -10.84
CA HIS A 44 6.65 -3.90 -11.82
C HIS A 44 5.50 -4.25 -12.77
N GLU A 45 5.42 -5.51 -13.22
CA GLU A 45 4.31 -5.97 -14.04
C GLU A 45 2.97 -5.93 -13.27
N ALA A 46 2.95 -6.47 -12.05
CA ALA A 46 1.75 -6.49 -11.22
C ALA A 46 1.31 -5.08 -10.81
N ALA A 47 2.23 -4.23 -10.34
CA ALA A 47 1.93 -2.86 -9.94
C ALA A 47 1.47 -2.02 -11.13
N GLY A 48 2.17 -2.08 -12.27
CA GLY A 48 1.84 -1.30 -13.46
C GLY A 48 0.55 -1.71 -14.17
N SER A 49 -0.02 -2.88 -13.85
CA SER A 49 -1.26 -3.38 -14.42
C SER A 49 -2.46 -3.32 -13.46
N ALA A 50 -2.23 -3.26 -12.15
CA ALA A 50 -3.29 -3.27 -11.16
C ALA A 50 -4.15 -2.00 -11.20
N THR A 51 -5.46 -2.19 -11.28
CA THR A 51 -6.47 -1.12 -11.30
C THR A 51 -7.20 -0.99 -9.96
N TRP A 52 -7.16 -2.03 -9.13
CA TRP A 52 -7.77 -2.10 -7.81
C TRP A 52 -6.80 -2.73 -6.82
N LEU A 53 -6.66 -2.12 -5.66
CA LEU A 53 -5.85 -2.62 -4.54
C LEU A 53 -6.77 -2.94 -3.36
N TRP A 54 -6.88 -4.22 -3.03
CA TRP A 54 -7.73 -4.74 -1.96
C TRP A 54 -6.85 -5.20 -0.81
N PHE A 55 -6.55 -4.27 0.09
CA PHE A 55 -5.74 -4.49 1.28
C PHE A 55 -6.57 -4.35 2.56
N GLU A 56 -7.90 -4.40 2.46
CA GLU A 56 -8.76 -4.35 3.63
C GLU A 56 -8.51 -5.50 4.61
N ASN A 57 -8.59 -5.21 5.91
CA ASN A 57 -8.49 -6.22 6.95
C ASN A 57 -9.88 -6.71 7.37
N ASN A 58 -10.26 -7.88 6.85
CA ASN A 58 -11.48 -8.60 7.23
C ASN A 58 -11.25 -9.64 8.35
N SER A 59 -10.05 -9.66 8.94
CA SER A 59 -9.69 -10.65 9.97
C SER A 59 -9.98 -10.11 11.38
N PRO A 60 -10.05 -10.99 12.40
CA PRO A 60 -10.17 -10.54 13.79
C PRO A 60 -8.90 -9.88 14.32
N HIS A 61 -7.77 -9.98 13.60
CA HIS A 61 -6.50 -9.36 13.97
C HIS A 61 -6.52 -7.85 13.72
N ASP A 62 -5.55 -7.15 14.30
CA ASP A 62 -5.50 -5.69 14.27
C ASP A 62 -5.18 -5.10 12.89
N GLY A 63 -4.56 -5.90 12.01
CA GLY A 63 -4.21 -5.51 10.66
C GLY A 63 -2.82 -4.90 10.58
N TRP A 64 -2.64 -3.90 9.71
CA TRP A 64 -1.37 -3.24 9.51
C TRP A 64 -1.05 -2.28 10.66
N SER A 65 0.24 -2.19 10.93
CA SER A 65 0.91 -1.13 11.66
C SER A 65 1.19 0.07 10.74
N ASP A 66 1.59 1.19 11.34
CA ASP A 66 1.97 2.39 10.61
C ASP A 66 3.13 2.11 9.65
N GLU A 67 4.10 1.30 10.08
CA GLU A 67 5.26 0.94 9.26
C GLU A 67 4.86 0.16 7.99
N GLU A 68 3.91 -0.77 8.12
CA GLU A 68 3.37 -1.49 6.97
C GLU A 68 2.60 -0.56 6.03
N LEU A 69 1.90 0.45 6.55
CA LEU A 69 1.29 1.47 5.70
C LEU A 69 2.35 2.31 4.98
N ARG A 70 3.45 2.70 5.64
CA ARG A 70 4.56 3.44 4.99
C ARG A 70 5.18 2.63 3.87
N GLN A 71 5.38 1.33 4.08
CA GLN A 71 5.86 0.43 3.05
C GLN A 71 4.90 0.39 1.85
N PHE A 72 3.59 0.32 2.10
CA PHE A 72 2.58 0.39 1.04
C PHE A 72 2.64 1.74 0.29
N VAL A 73 2.77 2.86 1.00
CA VAL A 73 2.86 4.20 0.40
C VAL A 73 4.06 4.30 -0.53
N ARG A 74 5.23 3.75 -0.16
CA ARG A 74 6.42 3.70 -1.03
C ARG A 74 6.17 2.95 -2.34
N ALA A 75 5.36 1.90 -2.30
CA ALA A 75 5.02 1.13 -3.49
C ALA A 75 3.97 1.83 -4.37
N LEU A 76 3.17 2.74 -3.80
CA LEU A 76 2.01 3.32 -4.46
C LEU A 76 2.29 4.02 -5.80
N PRO A 77 3.42 4.75 -6.01
CA PRO A 77 3.79 5.34 -7.29
C PRO A 77 3.87 4.37 -8.47
N PHE A 78 4.19 3.10 -8.21
CA PHE A 78 4.31 2.08 -9.26
C PHE A 78 2.93 1.61 -9.77
N PHE A 79 1.87 1.89 -9.01
CA PHE A 79 0.49 1.55 -9.36
C PHE A 79 -0.15 2.62 -10.26
N THR A 80 0.49 2.88 -11.41
CA THR A 80 0.16 3.96 -12.35
C THR A 80 -1.25 3.87 -12.96
N LYS A 81 -1.90 2.72 -12.87
CA LYS A 81 -3.28 2.49 -13.35
C LYS A 81 -4.29 2.27 -12.22
N CYS A 82 -3.86 2.36 -10.96
CA CYS A 82 -4.73 2.09 -9.83
C CYS A 82 -5.77 3.19 -9.66
N GLN A 83 -7.03 2.80 -9.73
CA GLN A 83 -8.19 3.68 -9.61
C GLN A 83 -8.78 3.65 -8.21
N ALA A 84 -8.59 2.56 -7.47
CA ALA A 84 -9.23 2.35 -6.18
C ALA A 84 -8.35 1.58 -5.20
N ILE A 85 -8.28 2.11 -3.98
CA ILE A 85 -7.54 1.52 -2.86
C ILE A 85 -8.50 1.24 -1.71
N ARG A 86 -8.39 0.07 -1.09
CA ARG A 86 -9.14 -0.31 0.12
C ARG A 86 -8.17 -0.67 1.23
N LEU A 87 -8.24 0.07 2.33
CA LEU A 87 -7.43 -0.07 3.55
C LEU A 87 -8.31 -0.07 4.81
N TRP A 88 -9.62 -0.25 4.67
CA TRP A 88 -10.53 -0.28 5.83
C TRP A 88 -10.32 -1.54 6.67
N GLY A 89 -10.72 -1.49 7.94
CA GLY A 89 -10.61 -2.62 8.87
C GLY A 89 -9.27 -2.77 9.60
N HIS A 90 -8.24 -1.98 9.27
CA HIS A 90 -7.02 -1.91 10.10
C HIS A 90 -7.27 -1.03 11.32
N ARG A 91 -7.16 -1.59 12.53
CA ARG A 91 -7.52 -0.92 13.79
C ARG A 91 -6.33 -0.25 14.47
N THR A 92 -5.12 -0.70 14.15
CA THR A 92 -3.86 -0.21 14.72
C THR A 92 -3.22 0.91 13.95
N LEU A 93 -3.73 1.25 12.76
CA LEU A 93 -3.23 2.40 12.01
C LEU A 93 -3.45 3.66 12.85
N GLY A 94 -2.35 4.33 13.16
CA GLY A 94 -2.26 5.64 13.76
C GLY A 94 -2.49 6.73 12.73
N ALA A 95 -2.69 7.93 13.24
CA ALA A 95 -2.99 9.08 12.40
C ALA A 95 -1.75 9.58 11.64
N GLU A 96 -0.56 9.46 12.23
CA GLU A 96 0.73 9.82 11.60
C GLU A 96 0.94 9.06 10.28
N ALA A 97 0.44 7.82 10.17
CA ALA A 97 0.55 7.04 8.95
C ALA A 97 -0.22 7.66 7.75
N LEU A 98 -1.17 8.57 8.01
CA LEU A 98 -1.85 9.32 6.95
C LEU A 98 -1.03 10.48 6.38
N GLU A 99 0.03 10.92 7.06
CA GLU A 99 0.89 12.01 6.57
C GLU A 99 1.58 11.61 5.27
N ASP A 100 2.13 10.39 5.22
CA ASP A 100 2.79 9.85 4.04
C ASP A 100 1.81 9.69 2.86
N LEU A 101 0.59 9.23 3.13
CA LEU A 101 -0.48 9.17 2.13
C LEU A 101 -0.84 10.56 1.62
N THR A 102 -0.95 11.54 2.51
CA THR A 102 -1.30 12.93 2.18
C THR A 102 -0.23 13.55 1.28
N ALA A 103 1.04 13.37 1.64
CA ALA A 103 2.18 13.88 0.89
C ALA A 103 2.26 13.30 -0.53
N LEU A 104 1.79 12.07 -0.72
CA LEU A 104 1.85 11.39 -2.02
C LEU A 104 0.69 11.74 -2.97
N LEU A 105 -0.41 12.30 -2.47
CA LEU A 105 -1.59 12.60 -3.30
C LEU A 105 -1.33 13.45 -4.55
N PRO A 106 -0.46 14.49 -4.54
CA PRO A 106 -0.18 15.29 -5.72
C PRO A 106 0.38 14.48 -6.90
N ASP A 107 1.20 13.47 -6.59
CA ASP A 107 1.84 12.61 -7.59
C ASP A 107 0.93 11.45 -8.00
N GLN A 108 0.03 11.02 -7.11
CA GLN A 108 -0.84 9.88 -7.35
C GLN A 108 -2.17 10.24 -8.04
N LYS A 109 -2.05 10.60 -9.32
CA LYS A 109 -3.17 11.06 -10.16
C LYS A 109 -4.19 9.97 -10.49
N ALA A 110 -3.75 8.72 -10.67
CA ALA A 110 -4.60 7.62 -11.12
C ALA A 110 -5.67 7.23 -10.08
N VAL A 111 -5.36 7.38 -8.79
CA VAL A 111 -6.24 6.93 -7.70
C VAL A 111 -7.44 7.86 -7.62
N GLY A 112 -8.60 7.34 -7.99
CA GLY A 112 -9.88 8.05 -7.97
C GLY A 112 -10.72 7.74 -6.75
N ARG A 113 -10.44 6.65 -6.02
CA ARG A 113 -11.19 6.21 -4.84
C ARG A 113 -10.28 5.63 -3.76
N MET A 114 -10.55 5.95 -2.51
CA MET A 114 -9.83 5.41 -1.36
C MET A 114 -10.79 5.13 -0.20
N LEU A 115 -10.72 3.93 0.38
CA LEU A 115 -11.47 3.53 1.56
C LEU A 115 -10.50 3.36 2.72
N LEU A 116 -10.67 4.12 3.81
CA LEU A 116 -9.80 4.15 4.98
C LEU A 116 -10.55 3.72 6.25
N PRO A 117 -9.84 3.33 7.32
CA PRO A 117 -10.47 3.03 8.60
C PRO A 117 -11.22 4.23 9.20
N LYS A 118 -12.46 3.99 9.65
CA LYS A 118 -13.33 5.06 10.18
C LYS A 118 -12.76 5.82 11.38
N HIS A 119 -11.97 5.17 12.24
CA HIS A 119 -11.42 5.84 13.44
C HIS A 119 -10.43 6.96 13.12
N LEU A 120 -9.84 6.94 11.92
CA LEU A 120 -8.92 7.97 11.44
C LEU A 120 -9.64 9.22 10.90
N GLU A 121 -10.94 9.14 10.63
CA GLU A 121 -11.67 10.21 9.95
C GLU A 121 -11.67 11.54 10.71
N ALA A 122 -11.73 11.46 12.05
CA ALA A 122 -11.88 12.61 12.91
C ALA A 122 -10.55 13.23 13.35
N THR A 123 -9.42 12.58 13.06
CA THR A 123 -8.09 13.05 13.49
C THR A 123 -7.66 14.29 12.68
N PRO A 124 -6.70 15.09 13.17
CA PRO A 124 -6.12 16.18 12.40
C PRO A 124 -5.60 15.74 11.02
N GLU A 125 -4.95 14.60 10.96
CA GLU A 125 -4.33 14.00 9.77
C GLU A 125 -5.39 13.48 8.80
N GLY A 126 -6.48 12.88 9.31
CA GLY A 126 -7.63 12.50 8.50
C GLY A 126 -8.33 13.70 7.84
N LYS A 127 -8.41 14.82 8.57
CA LYS A 127 -8.92 16.09 8.01
C LYS A 127 -7.95 16.70 7.00
N ALA A 128 -6.64 16.64 7.26
CA ALA A 128 -5.62 17.10 6.33
C ALA A 128 -5.67 16.29 5.01
N LEU A 129 -5.80 14.97 5.11
CA LEU A 129 -5.96 14.09 3.94
C LEU A 129 -7.22 14.42 3.14
N LYS A 130 -8.35 14.71 3.80
CA LYS A 130 -9.57 15.17 3.11
C LYS A 130 -9.35 16.47 2.34
N SER A 131 -8.65 17.44 2.94
CA SER A 131 -8.31 18.70 2.26
C SER A 131 -7.42 18.44 1.05
N ALA A 132 -6.30 17.71 1.24
CA ALA A 132 -5.37 17.39 0.18
C ALA A 132 -6.02 16.59 -0.96
N TRP A 133 -6.99 15.72 -0.66
CA TRP A 133 -7.77 14.99 -1.65
C TRP A 133 -8.61 15.94 -2.53
N ALA A 134 -9.27 16.91 -1.91
CA ALA A 134 -10.03 17.94 -2.62
C ALA A 134 -9.11 18.88 -3.43
N ASP A 135 -7.98 19.29 -2.85
CA ASP A 135 -6.97 20.15 -3.50
C ASP A 135 -6.33 19.45 -4.71
N ALA A 136 -6.19 18.13 -4.66
CA ALA A 136 -5.79 17.30 -5.80
C ALA A 136 -6.88 17.14 -6.88
N GLY A 137 -8.01 17.84 -6.75
CA GLY A 137 -9.12 17.81 -7.70
C GLY A 137 -9.94 16.51 -7.66
N LYS A 138 -9.80 15.70 -6.62
CA LYS A 138 -10.50 14.42 -6.49
C LYS A 138 -11.85 14.62 -5.80
N THR A 139 -12.83 13.79 -6.15
CA THR A 139 -14.20 13.91 -5.62
C THR A 139 -14.22 13.58 -4.11
N PRO A 140 -14.78 14.43 -3.24
CA PRO A 140 -14.84 14.14 -1.80
C PRO A 140 -15.58 12.83 -1.47
N ALA A 141 -16.64 12.51 -2.22
CA ALA A 141 -17.42 11.28 -2.03
C ALA A 141 -16.64 9.99 -2.40
N SER A 142 -15.49 10.09 -3.06
CA SER A 142 -14.65 8.94 -3.37
C SER A 142 -13.56 8.68 -2.34
N LEU A 143 -13.42 9.55 -1.33
CA LEU A 143 -12.67 9.29 -0.11
C LEU A 143 -13.65 8.86 1.00
N MET A 144 -13.68 7.57 1.27
CA MET A 144 -14.65 6.95 2.18
C MET A 144 -13.97 6.45 3.45
N TRP A 145 -14.72 6.47 4.56
CA TRP A 145 -14.26 6.07 5.88
C TRP A 145 -15.17 4.93 6.36
N CYS A 146 -14.62 3.73 6.51
CA CYS A 146 -15.36 2.49 6.76
C CYS A 146 -14.89 1.77 8.02
#